data_AF-A0A948JB65-F1
#
_entry.id   AF-A0A948JB65-F1
#
_cell.length_a   1.000
_cell.length_b   1.000
_cell.length_c   1.000
_cell.angle_alpha   90.00
_cell.angle_beta   90.00
_cell.angle_gamma   90.00
#
_symmetry.space_group_name_H-M   'P 1'
#
loop_
_entity.id
_entity.type
_entity.pdbx_description
1 polymer ?
#
loop_
_entity_poly.entity_id
_entity_poly.type
_entity_poly.pdbx_seq_one_letter_code
_entity_poly.pdbx_strand_id
1 'polypeptide(L)'
;MRLVLVVLAGLTFSNGVLANCIQSPERTQACPHQIYRLGQLENMAKPAMLCICAADFKEFLTVPADEDEAHKQKLKRLKLEYALGQKIEPILQVLKN
;
A
#
# COMPACT_ATOMS: atom_id res chain seq x y z
N MET A 1 -56.68 -5.02 -11.69
CA MET A 1 -55.44 -4.20 -11.66
C MET A 1 -54.34 -5.04 -11.01
N ARG A 2 -53.30 -5.40 -11.76
CA ARG A 2 -52.18 -6.23 -11.27
C ARG A 2 -51.16 -5.34 -10.53
N LEU A 3 -50.89 -5.62 -9.26
CA LEU A 3 -49.76 -5.02 -8.54
C LEU A 3 -48.46 -5.63 -9.07
N VAL A 4 -47.59 -4.79 -9.62
CA VAL A 4 -46.22 -5.18 -10.02
C VAL A 4 -45.30 -4.89 -8.83
N LEU A 5 -44.88 -5.96 -8.14
CA LEU A 5 -43.84 -5.92 -7.12
C LEU A 5 -42.48 -5.79 -7.80
N VAL A 6 -41.94 -4.58 -7.84
CA VAL A 6 -40.57 -4.34 -8.30
C VAL A 6 -39.62 -4.68 -7.15
N VAL A 7 -39.05 -5.89 -7.20
CA VAL A 7 -37.96 -6.28 -6.31
C VAL A 7 -36.70 -5.59 -6.81
N LEU A 8 -36.34 -4.46 -6.21
CA LEU A 8 -34.99 -3.89 -6.35
C LEU A 8 -34.03 -4.87 -5.68
N ALA A 9 -33.43 -5.75 -6.49
CA ALA A 9 -32.26 -6.49 -6.10
C ALA A 9 -31.12 -5.48 -5.88
N GLY A 10 -30.95 -5.05 -4.62
CA GLY A 10 -29.79 -4.28 -4.21
C GLY A 10 -28.55 -5.11 -4.48
N LEU A 11 -27.78 -4.73 -5.51
CA LEU A 11 -26.43 -5.21 -5.69
C LEU A 11 -25.63 -4.75 -4.47
N THR A 12 -25.49 -5.63 -3.48
CA THR A 12 -24.55 -5.42 -2.40
C THR A 12 -23.16 -5.56 -3.01
N PHE A 13 -22.57 -4.43 -3.40
CA PHE A 13 -21.14 -4.39 -3.68
C PHE A 13 -20.44 -4.73 -2.37
N SER A 14 -19.96 -5.97 -2.26
CA SER A 14 -18.97 -6.30 -1.25
C SER A 14 -17.77 -5.41 -1.56
N ASN A 15 -17.63 -4.30 -0.83
CA ASN A 15 -16.32 -3.74 -0.55
C ASN A 15 -15.60 -4.83 0.21
N GLY A 16 -15.06 -5.80 -0.54
CA GLY A 16 -14.18 -6.81 0.00
C GLY A 16 -13.22 -6.04 0.86
N VAL A 17 -13.11 -6.44 2.12
CA VAL A 17 -12.06 -5.99 3.01
C VAL A 17 -10.77 -6.41 2.30
N LEU A 18 -10.31 -5.57 1.38
CA LEU A 18 -9.02 -5.65 0.74
C LEU A 18 -8.09 -5.60 1.93
N ALA A 19 -7.47 -6.73 2.24
CA ALA A 19 -6.41 -6.81 3.22
C ALA A 19 -5.58 -5.54 3.09
N ASN A 20 -5.55 -4.70 4.14
CA ASN A 20 -4.98 -3.36 4.07
C ASN A 20 -3.54 -3.48 3.53
N CYS A 21 -3.36 -3.23 2.23
CA CYS A 21 -2.07 -3.34 1.60
C CYS A 21 -1.17 -2.29 2.23
N ILE A 22 0.11 -2.61 2.33
CA ILE A 22 1.10 -1.67 2.83
C ILE A 22 1.23 -0.57 1.77
N GLN A 23 0.78 0.63 2.14
CA GLN A 23 0.57 1.75 1.23
C GLN A 23 0.59 3.05 2.05
N SER A 24 0.78 4.19 1.39
CA SER A 24 0.70 5.48 2.07
C SER A 24 -0.71 5.70 2.65
N PRO A 25 -0.86 6.07 3.92
CA PRO A 25 -2.16 6.36 4.51
C PRO A 25 -2.79 7.64 3.95
N GLU A 26 -2.01 8.51 3.32
CA GLU A 26 -2.50 9.73 2.66
C GLU A 26 -3.17 9.46 1.30
N ARG A 27 -3.17 8.20 0.84
CA ARG A 27 -3.68 7.87 -0.49
C ARG A 27 -5.20 7.94 -0.54
N THR A 28 -5.72 8.73 -1.49
CA THR A 28 -7.16 8.93 -1.71
C THR A 28 -7.75 8.06 -2.81
N GLN A 29 -6.90 7.50 -3.67
CA GLN A 29 -7.30 6.64 -4.80
C GLN A 29 -6.86 5.19 -4.57
N ALA A 30 -7.36 4.27 -5.41
CA ALA A 30 -6.92 2.88 -5.40
C ALA A 30 -5.44 2.75 -5.81
N CYS A 31 -4.75 1.70 -5.35
CA CYS A 31 -3.37 1.47 -5.73
C CYS A 31 -3.26 1.12 -7.23
N PRO A 32 -2.52 1.88 -8.06
CA PRO A 32 -2.35 1.55 -9.47
C PRO A 32 -1.43 0.33 -9.68
N HIS A 33 -0.55 0.03 -8.72
CA HIS A 33 0.46 -1.04 -8.80
C HIS A 33 0.49 -1.86 -7.52
N GLN A 34 -0.58 -2.62 -7.29
CA GLN A 34 -0.66 -3.55 -6.18
C GLN A 34 0.10 -4.82 -6.50
N ILE A 35 0.99 -5.25 -5.61
CA ILE A 35 1.74 -6.48 -5.76
C ILE A 35 1.60 -7.35 -4.51
N TYR A 36 1.79 -8.65 -4.72
CA TYR A 36 1.87 -9.64 -3.65
C TYR A 36 3.25 -10.28 -3.66
N ARG A 37 3.91 -10.28 -2.52
CA ARG A 37 5.26 -10.84 -2.35
C ARG A 37 5.37 -11.56 -1.02
N LEU A 38 6.07 -12.69 -0.99
CA LEU A 38 6.44 -13.33 0.27
C LEU A 38 7.49 -12.45 0.97
N GLY A 39 7.26 -12.12 2.24
CA GLY A 39 8.19 -11.32 3.01
C GLY A 39 7.94 -11.43 4.51
N GLN A 40 8.89 -10.93 5.29
CA GLN A 40 8.77 -10.84 6.74
C GLN A 40 9.19 -9.43 7.17
N LEU A 41 8.24 -8.69 7.73
CA LEU A 41 8.52 -7.39 8.34
C LEU A 41 9.01 -7.56 9.78
N GLU A 42 9.64 -6.53 10.34
CA GLU A 42 10.21 -6.58 11.70
C GLU A 42 9.17 -6.97 12.77
N ASN A 43 7.91 -6.58 12.57
CA ASN A 43 6.81 -6.87 13.50
C ASN A 43 6.16 -8.26 13.29
N MET A 44 6.68 -9.08 12.37
CA MET A 44 6.10 -10.38 12.01
C MET A 44 6.93 -11.53 12.57
N ALA A 45 6.26 -12.46 13.27
CA ALA A 45 6.91 -13.65 13.84
C ALA A 45 7.36 -14.68 12.78
N LYS A 46 6.75 -14.67 11.60
CA LYS A 46 7.05 -15.58 10.49
C LYS A 46 6.79 -14.90 9.13
N PRO A 47 7.42 -15.38 8.05
CA PRO A 47 7.11 -14.89 6.70
C PRO A 47 5.64 -15.08 6.33
N ALA A 48 5.08 -14.14 5.58
CA ALA A 48 3.74 -14.26 5.00
C ALA A 48 3.65 -13.53 3.66
N MET A 49 2.54 -13.72 2.95
CA MET A 49 2.24 -12.95 1.75
C MET A 49 1.90 -11.51 2.13
N LEU A 50 2.75 -10.58 1.74
CA LEU A 50 2.57 -9.14 1.89
C LEU A 50 1.84 -8.60 0.65
N CYS A 51 0.81 -7.80 0.88
CA CYS A 51 0.26 -6.93 -0.15
C CYS A 51 0.92 -5.56 -0.05
N ILE A 52 1.51 -5.05 -1.13
CA ILE A 52 2.25 -3.78 -1.15
C ILE A 52 1.77 -2.92 -2.33
N CYS A 53 1.57 -1.63 -2.12
CA CYS A 53 1.36 -0.67 -3.20
C CYS A 53 2.71 -0.14 -3.69
N ALA A 54 3.29 -0.76 -4.73
CA ALA A 54 4.65 -0.44 -5.18
C ALA A 54 4.83 1.02 -5.63
N ALA A 55 3.77 1.66 -6.12
CA ALA A 55 3.79 3.06 -6.54
C ALA A 55 4.20 4.01 -5.41
N ASP A 56 3.74 3.74 -4.18
CA ASP A 56 4.01 4.59 -3.01
C ASP A 56 5.47 4.52 -2.55
N PHE A 57 6.20 3.48 -2.96
CA PHE A 57 7.59 3.25 -2.59
C PHE A 57 8.58 3.57 -3.70
N LYS A 58 8.09 3.84 -4.92
CA LYS A 58 8.92 3.99 -6.12
C LYS A 58 10.03 5.02 -5.94
N GLU A 59 9.73 6.15 -5.31
CA GLU A 59 10.70 7.22 -5.07
C GLU A 59 11.88 6.74 -4.20
N PHE A 60 11.68 5.78 -3.29
CA PHE A 60 12.75 5.26 -2.42
C PHE A 60 13.55 4.11 -3.05
N LEU A 61 13.14 3.65 -4.23
CA LEU A 61 13.87 2.65 -5.01
C LEU A 61 14.89 3.28 -5.96
N THR A 62 14.82 4.60 -6.15
CA THR A 62 15.75 5.36 -7.00
C THR A 62 16.82 6.05 -6.18
N VAL A 63 18.04 6.09 -6.73
CA VAL A 63 19.14 6.87 -6.18
C VAL A 63 18.89 8.35 -6.51
N PRO A 64 18.89 9.27 -5.52
CA PRO A 64 18.77 10.71 -5.76
C PRO A 64 19.88 11.24 -6.66
N ALA A 65 19.57 12.24 -7.48
CA ALA A 65 20.54 12.84 -8.39
C ALA A 65 21.50 13.83 -7.70
N ASP A 66 21.05 14.45 -6.60
CA ASP A 66 21.77 15.49 -5.86
C ASP A 66 21.39 15.49 -4.36
N GLU A 67 22.03 16.36 -3.59
CA GLU A 67 21.84 16.48 -2.14
C GLU A 67 20.44 16.99 -1.76
N ASP A 68 19.84 17.86 -2.56
CA ASP A 68 18.52 18.42 -2.29
C ASP A 68 17.44 17.33 -2.44
N GLU A 69 17.51 16.54 -3.51
CA GLU A 69 16.64 15.39 -3.71
C GLU A 69 16.88 14.31 -2.65
N ALA A 70 18.14 14.07 -2.24
CA ALA A 70 18.43 13.15 -1.14
C ALA A 70 17.79 13.61 0.19
N HIS A 71 17.83 14.92 0.47
CA HIS A 71 17.19 15.48 1.65
C HIS A 71 15.67 15.35 1.59
N LYS A 72 15.04 15.68 0.46
CA LYS A 72 13.59 15.54 0.26
C LYS A 72 13.14 14.09 0.40
N GLN A 73 13.85 13.16 -0.23
CA GLN A 73 13.56 11.73 -0.17
C GLN A 73 13.66 11.23 1.29
N LYS A 74 14.69 11.66 2.04
CA LYS A 74 14.83 11.32 3.46
C LYS A 74 13.65 11.81 4.30
N LEU A 75 13.20 13.04 4.11
CA LEU A 75 12.04 13.59 4.83
C LEU A 75 10.75 12.83 4.49
N LYS A 76 10.51 12.55 3.21
CA LYS A 76 9.36 11.74 2.77
C LYS A 76 9.39 10.34 3.37
N ARG A 77 10.57 9.70 3.38
CA ARG A 77 10.76 8.39 4.01
C ARG A 77 10.39 8.43 5.48
N LEU A 78 10.88 9.41 6.24
CA LEU A 78 10.58 9.55 7.66
C LEU A 78 9.08 9.75 7.92
N LYS A 79 8.40 10.58 7.12
CA LYS A 79 6.95 10.78 7.21
C LYS A 79 6.19 9.48 6.95
N LEU A 80 6.59 8.74 5.92
CA LEU A 80 5.95 7.46 5.59
C LEU A 80 6.18 6.40 6.68
N GLU A 81 7.41 6.28 7.18
CA GLU A 81 7.74 5.38 8.30
C GLU A 81 6.90 5.70 9.55
N TYR A 82 6.74 6.99 9.87
CA TYR A 82 5.90 7.44 10.98
C TYR A 82 4.43 7.06 10.74
N ALA A 83 3.90 7.33 9.55
CA ALA A 83 2.51 7.08 9.23
C ALA A 83 2.17 5.57 9.16
N LEU A 84 3.15 4.73 8.80
CA LEU A 84 3.05 3.28 8.83
C LEU A 84 3.35 2.66 10.20
N GLY A 85 3.93 3.42 11.13
CA GLY A 85 4.35 2.92 12.44
C GLY A 85 5.51 1.91 12.38
N GLN A 86 6.27 1.84 11.29
CA GLN A 86 7.37 0.89 11.11
C GLN A 86 8.41 1.39 10.09
N LYS A 87 9.61 0.80 10.12
CA LYS A 87 10.63 1.06 9.10
C LYS A 87 10.20 0.52 7.75
N ILE A 88 10.50 1.27 6.68
CA ILE A 88 10.17 0.84 5.31
C ILE A 88 11.29 0.03 4.64
N GLU A 89 12.50 -0.03 5.21
CA GLU A 89 13.63 -0.75 4.62
C GLU A 89 13.30 -2.23 4.29
N PRO A 90 12.64 -3.00 5.18
CA PRO A 90 12.25 -4.38 4.84
C PRO A 90 11.28 -4.45 3.66
N ILE A 91 10.40 -3.45 3.49
CA ILE A 91 9.49 -3.37 2.34
C ILE A 91 10.29 -3.07 1.07
N LEU A 92 11.25 -2.15 1.12
CA LEU A 92 12.10 -1.83 -0.02
C LEU A 92 12.94 -3.04 -0.46
N GLN A 93 13.42 -3.85 0.48
CA GLN A 93 14.12 -5.11 0.17
C GLN A 93 13.21 -6.10 -0.55
N VAL A 94 11.95 -6.25 -0.10
CA VAL A 94 10.95 -7.09 -0.78
C VAL A 94 10.63 -6.59 -2.20
N LEU A 95 10.69 -5.28 -2.45
CA LEU A 95 10.41 -4.68 -3.76
C LEU A 95 11.59 -4.70 -4.74
N LYS A 96 12.83 -4.78 -4.26
CA LYS A 96 14.04 -4.87 -5.09
C LYS A 96 14.30 -6.27 -5.65
N ASN A 97 13.72 -7.29 -5.02
CA ASN A 97 13.81 -8.70 -5.41
C ASN A 97 12.73 -9.08 -6.43
#